data_AF-A0A5C8KSJ5-F1
#
_entry.id   AF-A0A5C8KSJ5-F1
#
_cell.length_a   1.000
_cell.length_b   1.000
_cell.length_c   1.000
_cell.angle_alpha   90.00
_cell.angle_beta   90.00
_cell.angle_gamma   90.00
#
_symmetry.space_group_name_H-M   'P 1'
#
loop_
_entity.id
_entity.type
_entity.pdbx_description
1 polymer ?
#
loop_
_entity_poly.entity_id
_entity_poly.type
_entity_poly.pdbx_seq_one_letter_code
_entity_poly.pdbx_strand_id
1 'polypeptide(L)'
;MNLFRSTAGACALVLLACSVASAGEPPPPTQTPSDSAMRVFIDPLTGQPRQPTAAEQQVLNAQWRARPQRMFPTQPATEAEAAATLRHHPSGMRSMAVPESLFSTLQAEADAGGQLRIHHADPAHATHDEDAPTQELPHE
;
A
#
# COMPACT_ATOMS: atom_id res chain seq x y z
N MET A 1 31.06 53.57 -8.65
CA MET A 1 32.35 52.86 -8.75
C MET A 1 32.03 51.37 -8.72
N ASN A 2 32.22 50.50 -9.71
CA ASN A 2 32.80 50.47 -11.06
C ASN A 2 31.97 49.38 -11.82
N LEU A 3 31.29 49.61 -12.95
CA LEU A 3 31.79 49.65 -14.33
C LEU A 3 32.77 48.52 -14.69
N PHE A 4 32.29 47.47 -15.38
CA PHE A 4 33.10 46.70 -16.34
C PHE A 4 32.28 46.38 -17.60
N ARG A 5 32.91 46.64 -18.73
CA ARG A 5 32.38 46.79 -20.11
C ARG A 5 32.51 45.44 -20.85
N SER A 6 31.47 45.00 -21.56
CA SER A 6 31.38 44.92 -23.04
C SER A 6 32.67 44.60 -23.82
N THR A 7 32.67 43.49 -24.55
CA THR A 7 33.25 43.37 -25.91
C THR A 7 32.35 42.53 -26.80
N ALA A 8 31.99 43.11 -27.94
CA ALA A 8 31.23 42.51 -29.02
C ALA A 8 32.09 41.54 -29.85
N GLY A 9 31.43 40.56 -30.47
CA GLY A 9 31.99 39.70 -31.50
C GLY A 9 30.86 39.15 -32.36
N ALA A 10 30.44 39.93 -33.35
CA ALA A 10 29.47 39.53 -34.36
C ALA A 10 30.15 38.71 -35.46
N CYS A 11 29.52 37.62 -35.90
CA CYS A 11 29.67 37.07 -37.24
C CYS A 11 28.37 36.40 -37.67
N ALA A 12 28.05 36.59 -38.93
CA ALA A 12 26.72 36.61 -39.49
C ALA A 12 26.30 35.26 -40.13
N LEU A 13 25.01 34.95 -40.01
CA LEU A 13 24.08 34.63 -41.12
C LEU A 13 24.35 33.36 -41.94
N VAL A 14 23.57 32.30 -41.68
CA VAL A 14 23.07 31.37 -42.72
C VAL A 14 21.62 30.99 -42.40
N LEU A 15 20.75 31.26 -43.37
CA LEU A 15 19.37 30.82 -43.49
C LEU A 15 19.29 29.30 -43.60
N LEU A 16 18.45 28.66 -42.78
CA LEU A 16 17.73 27.46 -43.21
C LEU A 16 16.38 27.38 -42.51
N ALA A 17 15.32 27.61 -43.29
CA ALA A 17 13.97 27.30 -42.91
C ALA A 17 13.81 25.77 -42.81
N CYS A 18 13.56 25.26 -41.62
CA CYS A 18 12.92 23.98 -41.42
C CYS A 18 11.73 24.19 -40.48
N SER A 19 10.55 24.36 -41.07
CA SER A 19 9.28 24.21 -40.39
C SER A 19 9.17 22.77 -39.87
N VAL A 20 9.50 22.54 -38.60
CA VAL A 20 9.08 21.31 -37.92
C VAL A 20 7.64 21.50 -37.48
N ALA A 21 6.73 21.14 -38.37
CA ALA A 21 5.35 20.86 -38.00
C ALA A 21 5.37 19.63 -37.07
N SER A 22 5.50 19.85 -35.76
CA SER A 22 5.25 18.82 -34.77
C SER A 22 3.75 18.68 -34.59
N ALA A 23 3.11 17.98 -35.53
CA ALA A 23 1.83 17.34 -35.30
C ALA A 23 2.13 15.94 -34.72
N GLY A 24 1.77 15.73 -33.45
CA GLY A 24 1.89 14.41 -32.82
C GLY A 24 2.46 14.50 -31.41
N GLU A 25 1.56 14.62 -30.44
CA GLU A 25 1.34 13.63 -29.38
C GLU A 25 0.74 14.39 -28.18
N PRO A 26 -0.49 14.11 -27.74
CA PRO A 26 -0.95 14.60 -26.44
C PRO A 26 0.02 14.11 -25.35
N PRO A 27 0.32 14.91 -24.32
CA PRO A 27 1.20 14.48 -23.24
C PRO A 27 0.68 13.16 -22.67
N PRO A 28 1.54 12.15 -22.43
CA PRO A 28 1.11 10.89 -21.87
C PRO A 28 0.38 11.17 -20.56
N PRO A 29 -0.73 10.47 -20.27
CA PRO A 29 -1.42 10.65 -19.00
C PRO A 29 -0.42 10.41 -17.88
N THR A 30 -0.26 11.42 -17.02
CA THR A 30 0.51 11.32 -15.78
C THR A 30 -0.04 10.12 -15.01
N GLN A 31 0.69 9.00 -15.03
CA GLN A 31 0.34 7.83 -14.26
C GLN A 31 0.58 8.19 -12.79
N THR A 32 -0.48 8.60 -12.12
CA THR A 32 -0.53 8.67 -10.66
C THR A 32 -0.14 7.29 -10.11
N PRO A 33 0.71 7.23 -9.07
CA PRO A 33 1.17 5.97 -8.51
C PRO A 33 -0.04 5.09 -8.18
N SER A 34 -0.08 3.94 -8.84
CA SER A 34 -1.10 2.92 -8.65
C SER A 34 -0.96 2.40 -7.22
N ASP A 35 -1.91 2.79 -6.37
CA ASP A 35 -2.05 2.28 -5.02
C ASP A 35 -2.44 0.79 -5.11
N SER A 36 -1.41 -0.07 -5.13
CA SER A 36 -1.23 -1.53 -5.02
C SER A 36 -2.41 -2.53 -5.11
N ALA A 37 -3.53 -2.18 -5.72
CA ALA A 37 -4.55 -3.13 -6.18
C ALA A 37 -5.17 -2.61 -7.49
N MET A 38 -4.94 -3.31 -8.60
CA MET A 38 -5.59 -3.01 -9.88
C MET A 38 -7.10 -3.26 -9.74
N ARG A 39 -7.87 -2.19 -9.51
CA ARG A 39 -9.33 -2.24 -9.38
C ARG A 39 -9.97 -2.00 -10.74
N VAL A 40 -10.82 -2.94 -11.16
CA VAL A 40 -11.49 -2.92 -12.45
C VAL A 40 -13.00 -2.97 -12.23
N PHE A 41 -13.74 -2.19 -13.01
CA PHE A 41 -15.21 -2.16 -12.97
C PHE A 41 -15.75 -2.98 -14.13
N ILE A 42 -16.92 -3.60 -13.97
CA ILE A 42 -17.60 -4.29 -15.07
C ILE A 42 -18.56 -3.29 -15.72
N ASP A 43 -18.46 -3.12 -17.03
CA ASP A 43 -19.44 -2.34 -17.80
C ASP A 43 -20.79 -3.09 -17.83
N PRO A 44 -21.89 -2.48 -17.38
CA PRO A 44 -23.20 -3.13 -17.35
C PRO A 44 -23.77 -3.44 -18.74
N LEU A 45 -23.32 -2.75 -19.80
CA LEU A 45 -23.83 -2.97 -21.16
C LEU A 45 -23.09 -4.08 -21.88
N THR A 46 -21.77 -4.17 -21.69
CA THR A 46 -20.90 -5.09 -22.42
C THR A 46 -20.42 -6.27 -21.58
N GLY A 47 -20.56 -6.20 -20.26
CA GLY A 47 -20.02 -7.19 -19.32
C GLY A 47 -18.50 -7.22 -19.24
N GLN A 48 -17.82 -6.31 -19.94
CA GLN A 48 -16.36 -6.31 -20.04
C GLN A 48 -15.70 -5.54 -18.89
N PRO A 49 -14.48 -5.92 -18.49
CA PRO A 49 -13.67 -5.14 -17.57
C PRO A 49 -13.31 -3.78 -18.18
N ARG A 50 -13.60 -2.71 -17.44
CA ARG A 50 -13.22 -1.32 -17.76
C ARG A 50 -12.55 -0.65 -16.57
N GLN A 51 -11.75 0.37 -16.85
CA GLN A 51 -11.20 1.21 -15.79
C GLN A 51 -12.32 2.03 -15.12
N PRO A 52 -12.29 2.21 -13.79
CA PRO A 52 -13.18 3.15 -13.12
C PRO A 52 -12.92 4.59 -13.56
N THR A 53 -14.00 5.34 -13.74
CA THR A 53 -13.94 6.78 -14.04
C THR A 53 -13.47 7.57 -12.81
N ALA A 54 -12.98 8.81 -13.02
CA ALA A 54 -12.48 9.65 -11.93
C ALA A 54 -13.52 9.89 -10.82
N ALA A 55 -14.79 10.08 -11.18
CA ALA A 55 -15.88 10.27 -10.21
C ALA A 55 -16.14 9.00 -9.38
N GLU A 56 -16.14 7.82 -10.02
CA GLU A 56 -16.30 6.53 -9.34
C GLU A 56 -15.14 6.25 -8.40
N GLN A 57 -13.92 6.61 -8.79
CA GLN A 57 -12.73 6.48 -7.94
C GLN A 57 -12.84 7.35 -6.68
N GLN A 58 -13.32 8.60 -6.81
CA GLN A 58 -13.51 9.50 -5.66
C GLN A 58 -14.53 8.94 -4.68
N VAL A 59 -15.66 8.46 -5.19
CA VAL A 59 -16.72 7.83 -4.37
C VAL A 59 -16.17 6.58 -3.68
N LEU A 60 -15.44 5.73 -4.40
CA LEU A 60 -14.83 4.54 -3.83
C LEU A 60 -13.83 4.89 -2.72
N ASN A 61 -12.95 5.86 -2.95
CA ASN A 61 -11.99 6.31 -1.96
C ASN A 61 -12.67 6.90 -0.72
N ALA A 62 -13.74 7.68 -0.91
CA ALA A 62 -14.54 8.19 0.19
C ALA A 62 -15.19 7.04 1.00
N GLN A 63 -15.73 6.02 0.33
CA GLN A 63 -16.29 4.84 1.00
C GLN A 63 -15.23 4.09 1.80
N TRP A 64 -14.02 3.92 1.27
CA TRP A 64 -12.92 3.27 2.00
C TRP A 64 -12.51 4.04 3.24
N ARG A 65 -12.45 5.38 3.17
CA ARG A 65 -12.12 6.24 4.31
C ARG A 65 -13.25 6.29 5.35
N ALA A 66 -14.50 6.21 4.89
CA ALA A 66 -15.68 6.23 5.75
C ALA A 66 -16.00 4.86 6.38
N ARG A 67 -15.38 3.77 5.90
CA ARG A 67 -15.53 2.47 6.56
C ARG A 67 -14.99 2.61 7.98
N PRO A 68 -15.83 2.35 9.02
CA PRO A 68 -15.30 2.26 10.36
C PRO A 68 -14.21 1.20 10.32
N GLN A 69 -13.00 1.56 10.75
CA GLN A 69 -12.03 0.56 11.12
C GLN A 69 -12.78 -0.36 12.08
N ARG A 70 -12.93 -1.63 11.72
CA ARG A 70 -13.55 -2.60 12.62
C ARG A 70 -12.66 -2.59 13.85
N MET A 71 -13.06 -1.83 14.87
CA MET A 71 -12.51 -1.96 16.20
C MET A 71 -12.81 -3.40 16.55
N PHE A 72 -11.77 -4.22 16.56
CA PHE A 72 -11.88 -5.55 17.12
C PHE A 72 -12.54 -5.38 18.50
N PRO A 73 -13.50 -6.26 18.88
CA PRO A 73 -14.07 -6.20 20.22
C PRO A 73 -12.90 -6.08 21.20
N THR A 74 -12.99 -5.12 22.15
CA THR A 74 -11.90 -4.81 23.08
C THR A 74 -11.35 -6.11 23.64
N GLN A 75 -10.14 -6.46 23.20
CA GLN A 75 -9.52 -7.70 23.60
C GLN A 75 -9.00 -7.53 25.02
N PRO A 76 -9.04 -8.57 25.86
CA PRO A 76 -8.49 -8.47 27.20
C PRO A 76 -7.00 -8.12 27.10
N ALA A 77 -6.55 -7.12 27.84
CA ALA A 77 -5.14 -6.72 27.80
C ALA A 77 -4.25 -7.75 28.51
N THR A 78 -4.82 -8.47 29.48
CA THR A 78 -4.09 -9.40 30.35
C THR A 78 -4.72 -10.79 30.39
N GLU A 79 -3.93 -11.79 30.76
CA GLU A 79 -4.41 -13.18 30.97
C GLU A 79 -5.52 -13.25 32.04
N ALA A 80 -5.45 -12.41 33.07
CA ALA A 80 -6.47 -12.37 34.12
C ALA A 80 -7.82 -11.88 33.58
N GLU A 81 -7.81 -10.85 32.73
CA GLU A 81 -9.01 -10.37 32.04
C GLU A 81 -9.53 -11.41 31.03
N ALA A 82 -8.63 -12.10 30.33
CA ALA A 82 -8.99 -13.18 29.43
C ALA A 82 -9.72 -14.31 30.16
N ALA A 83 -9.22 -14.73 31.33
CA ALA A 83 -9.86 -15.75 32.16
C ALA A 83 -11.31 -15.39 32.53
N ALA A 84 -11.61 -14.11 32.75
CA ALA A 84 -12.96 -13.63 33.04
C ALA A 84 -13.92 -13.76 31.83
N THR A 85 -13.41 -13.96 30.62
CA THR A 85 -14.22 -14.13 29.40
C THR A 85 -14.58 -15.59 29.09
N LEU A 86 -14.17 -16.54 29.92
CA LEU A 86 -14.44 -17.96 29.71
C LEU A 86 -15.94 -18.25 29.62
N ARG A 87 -16.36 -18.93 28.54
CA ARG A 87 -17.73 -19.39 28.31
C ARG A 87 -17.78 -20.89 28.10
N HIS A 88 -18.81 -21.50 28.64
CA HIS A 88 -19.12 -22.92 28.47
C HIS A 88 -20.29 -23.07 27.50
N HIS A 89 -20.15 -24.00 26.56
CA HIS A 89 -21.17 -24.28 25.55
C HIS A 89 -21.91 -25.59 25.87
N PRO A 90 -23.18 -25.75 25.44
CA PRO A 90 -23.95 -26.98 25.66
C PRO A 90 -23.31 -28.25 25.07
N SER A 91 -22.43 -28.09 24.08
CA SER A 91 -21.64 -29.17 23.48
C SER A 91 -20.46 -29.66 24.33
N GLY A 92 -20.22 -29.04 25.49
CA GLY A 92 -19.04 -29.29 26.33
C GLY A 92 -17.80 -28.49 25.95
N MET A 93 -17.85 -27.71 24.85
CA MET A 93 -16.75 -26.82 24.46
C MET A 93 -16.59 -25.65 25.43
N ARG A 94 -15.35 -25.13 25.49
CA ARG A 94 -15.00 -23.91 26.21
C ARG A 94 -14.38 -22.91 25.24
N SER A 95 -14.74 -21.64 25.37
CA SER A 95 -14.16 -20.55 24.59
C SER A 95 -13.76 -19.41 25.51
N MET A 96 -12.64 -18.77 25.21
CA MET A 96 -12.11 -17.63 25.95
C MET A 96 -11.54 -16.62 24.95
N ALA A 97 -11.67 -15.33 25.21
CA ALA A 97 -10.98 -14.31 24.44
C ALA A 97 -9.47 -14.42 24.68
N VAL A 98 -8.68 -14.21 23.63
CA VAL A 98 -7.22 -14.29 23.72
C VAL A 98 -6.68 -12.94 24.21
N PRO A 99 -5.77 -12.92 25.21
CA PRO A 99 -5.19 -11.68 25.69
C PRO A 99 -4.24 -11.04 24.67
N GLU A 100 -4.14 -9.71 24.69
CA GLU A 100 -3.29 -8.95 23.76
C GLU A 100 -1.81 -9.34 23.82
N SER A 101 -1.33 -9.78 24.97
CA SER A 101 0.04 -10.27 25.16
C SER A 101 0.39 -11.49 24.30
N LEU A 102 -0.60 -12.18 23.72
CA LEU A 102 -0.39 -13.32 22.82
C LEU A 102 -0.56 -12.95 21.34
N PHE A 103 -0.80 -11.67 21.00
CA PHE A 103 -0.84 -11.23 19.60
C PHE A 103 0.52 -10.77 19.10
N SER A 104 0.87 -11.24 17.91
CA SER A 104 1.95 -10.65 17.12
C SER A 104 1.46 -9.37 16.46
N THR A 105 2.17 -8.27 16.68
CA THR A 105 1.90 -7.00 16.00
C THR A 105 2.88 -6.82 14.83
N LEU A 106 2.35 -6.51 13.65
CA LEU A 106 3.14 -6.21 12.46
C LEU A 106 3.00 -4.73 12.10
N GLN A 107 4.11 -4.10 11.73
CA GLN A 107 4.15 -2.74 11.21
C GLN A 107 4.54 -2.78 9.74
N ALA A 108 3.92 -1.90 8.95
CA ALA A 108 4.18 -1.77 7.53
C ALA A 108 4.63 -0.33 7.24
N GLU A 109 5.80 -0.16 6.65
CA GLU A 109 6.38 1.14 6.31
C GLU A 109 6.72 1.19 4.83
N ALA A 110 6.43 2.31 4.17
CA ALA A 110 6.89 2.54 2.81
C ALA A 110 8.35 3.02 2.85
N ASP A 111 9.23 2.35 2.10
CA ASP A 111 10.60 2.80 1.93
C ASP A 111 10.72 3.96 0.91
N ALA A 112 11.92 4.54 0.80
CA ALA A 112 12.18 5.65 -0.11
C ALA A 112 11.96 5.31 -1.60
N GLY A 113 11.91 4.01 -1.95
CA GLY A 113 11.60 3.52 -3.28
C GLY A 113 10.10 3.27 -3.50
N GLY A 114 9.25 3.57 -2.50
CA GLY A 114 7.82 3.33 -2.55
C GLY A 114 7.42 1.87 -2.33
N GLN A 115 8.33 1.01 -1.87
CA GLN A 115 8.02 -0.39 -1.55
C GLN A 115 7.55 -0.52 -0.11
N LEU A 116 6.57 -1.38 0.14
CA LEU A 116 6.07 -1.65 1.48
C LEU A 116 6.95 -2.70 2.17
N ARG A 117 7.53 -2.36 3.31
CA ARG A 117 8.27 -3.27 4.18
C ARG A 117 7.45 -3.60 5.41
N ILE A 118 7.17 -4.89 5.62
CA ILE A 118 6.41 -5.39 6.76
C ILE A 118 7.38 -6.05 7.73
N HIS A 119 7.31 -5.68 9.02
CA HIS A 119 8.16 -6.23 10.07
C HIS A 119 7.38 -6.37 11.38
N HIS A 120 7.86 -7.22 12.29
CA HIS A 120 7.30 -7.32 13.63
C HIS A 120 7.55 -6.00 14.40
N ALA A 121 6.52 -5.51 15.08
CA ALA A 121 6.60 -4.29 15.89
C ALA A 121 7.57 -4.44 17.08
N ASP A 122 7.62 -5.64 17.64
CA ASP A 122 8.52 -6.00 18.72
C ASP A 122 9.68 -6.83 18.15
N PRO A 123 10.94 -6.36 18.28
CA PRO A 123 12.10 -7.09 17.81
C PRO A 123 12.30 -8.46 18.48
N ALA A 124 11.73 -8.70 19.68
CA ALA A 124 11.77 -10.00 20.33
C ALA A 124 10.98 -11.08 19.55
N HIS A 125 10.02 -10.67 18.72
CA HIS A 125 9.26 -11.55 17.84
C HIS A 125 9.84 -11.63 16.41
N ALA A 126 10.95 -10.92 16.13
CA ALA A 126 11.58 -10.90 14.81
C ALA A 126 12.51 -12.09 14.54
N THR A 127 12.84 -12.89 15.56
CA THR A 127 13.67 -14.09 15.41
C THR A 127 12.81 -15.27 14.99
N HIS A 128 12.55 -15.40 13.69
CA HIS A 128 12.24 -16.69 13.11
C HIS A 128 13.60 -17.33 12.79
N ASP A 129 13.99 -18.36 13.51
CA ASP A 129 15.17 -19.16 13.18
C ASP A 129 14.93 -19.80 11.79
N GLU A 130 15.43 -19.18 10.72
CA GLU A 130 15.42 -19.72 9.35
C GLU A 130 16.33 -20.94 9.18
N ASP A 131 16.92 -21.46 10.25
CA ASP A 131 17.84 -22.61 10.26
C ASP A 131 17.30 -23.83 11.03
N ALA A 132 15.98 -23.93 11.28
CA ALA A 132 15.40 -25.19 11.70
C ALA A 132 15.34 -26.15 10.49
N PRO A 133 16.11 -27.26 10.46
CA PRO A 133 15.97 -28.23 9.37
C PRO A 133 14.53 -28.73 9.37
N THR A 134 13.91 -28.77 8.19
CA THR A 134 12.59 -29.37 8.00
C THR A 134 12.60 -30.76 8.59
N GLN A 135 11.94 -30.93 9.73
CA GLN A 135 11.84 -32.21 10.42
C GLN A 135 10.87 -33.06 9.59
N GLU A 136 11.40 -33.90 8.70
CA GLU A 136 10.63 -34.93 8.03
C GLU A 136 9.95 -35.79 9.08
N LEU A 137 8.62 -35.77 9.11
CA LEU A 137 7.82 -36.63 9.96
C LEU A 137 8.09 -38.09 9.53
N PRO A 138 8.44 -39.00 10.45
CA PRO A 138 8.60 -40.40 10.11
C PRO A 138 7.26 -40.94 9.60
N HIS A 139 7.28 -41.52 8.41
CA HIS A 139 6.17 -42.32 7.90
C HIS A 139 6.30 -43.71 8.54
N GLU A 140 5.39 -44.05 9.45
CA GLU A 140 5.12 -45.44 9.84
C GLU A 140 3.86 -45.95 9.14
#